data_AF-A0A109JC86-F1
#
_entry.id   AF-A0A109JC86-F1
#
_cell.length_a   1.000
_cell.length_b   1.000
_cell.length_c   1.000
_cell.angle_alpha   90.00
_cell.angle_beta   90.00
_cell.angle_gamma   90.00
#
_symmetry.space_group_name_H-M   'P 1'
#
loop_
_entity.id
_entity.type
_entity.pdbx_description
1 polymer ?
#
loop_
_entity_poly.entity_id
_entity_poly.type
_entity_poly.pdbx_seq_one_letter_code
_entity_poly.pdbx_strand_id
1 'polypeptide(L)'
;MKKDELEAILEQGDLGPIDGYLEMVATEPRLPVVAIGMCMLRMEEAAPALRAILARGANGETLSDDEAKLLFRGVYMLGGARDKEACRDLLRLLRRPEAELDDLLGDGLTQTMARIVAGMFDGDVEALLSLITDRSVEQFARDQIFGAATFLTWNGDIPLDRMRRLLVAFHEDKLAEDEDQAWYGWQRAIALLGLRDLAPMVHRAIDDGRIPDWMLGRGEFDDVLAEAEQRPGDISRFEEAYLGYIADVVEALEWTDYDDAADQLSDDDLDTLWMPTEPVRNPLRHVGRNDPCPCGSGKKYKKCCLANQG
;
A
#
# COMPACT_ATOMS: atom_id res chain seq x y z
N MET A 1 3.46 19.71 -8.24
CA MET A 1 4.13 20.97 -8.62
C MET A 1 4.13 21.10 -10.14
N LYS A 2 3.84 22.29 -10.68
CA LYS A 2 3.87 22.52 -12.14
C LYS A 2 5.32 22.73 -12.61
N LYS A 3 5.61 22.36 -13.86
CA LYS A 3 6.92 22.56 -14.53
C LYS A 3 7.50 23.96 -14.30
N ASP A 4 6.66 24.98 -14.45
CA ASP A 4 7.02 26.39 -14.33
C ASP A 4 7.42 26.79 -12.89
N GLU A 5 6.91 26.10 -11.86
CA GLU A 5 7.26 26.35 -10.45
C GLU A 5 8.62 25.73 -10.09
N LEU A 6 9.01 24.63 -10.76
CA LEU A 6 10.30 23.96 -10.58
C LEU A 6 11.42 24.68 -11.36
N GLU A 7 11.12 25.14 -12.57
CA GLU A 7 12.03 25.96 -13.39
C GLU A 7 12.35 27.30 -12.70
N ALA A 8 11.40 27.88 -11.96
CA ALA A 8 11.61 29.08 -11.16
C ALA A 8 12.45 28.84 -9.89
N ILE A 9 12.46 27.61 -9.34
CA ILE A 9 13.25 27.25 -8.16
C ILE A 9 14.72 26.96 -8.54
N LEU A 10 14.99 26.49 -9.76
CA LEU A 10 16.32 25.97 -10.11
C LEU A 10 17.28 26.96 -10.78
N GLU A 11 16.84 28.15 -11.22
CA GLU A 11 17.68 29.21 -11.84
C GLU A 11 18.73 28.71 -12.88
N GLN A 12 18.54 27.51 -13.46
CA GLN A 12 19.50 26.85 -14.36
C GLN A 12 18.73 26.37 -15.59
N GLY A 13 19.00 27.01 -16.73
CA GLY A 13 18.36 26.71 -18.01
C GLY A 13 18.77 25.38 -18.66
N ASP A 14 19.55 24.56 -17.96
CA ASP A 14 19.89 23.19 -18.35
C ASP A 14 19.73 22.27 -17.14
N LEU A 15 18.73 21.40 -17.20
CA LEU A 15 18.40 20.43 -16.16
C LEU A 15 19.24 19.15 -16.31
N GLY A 16 20.21 19.10 -17.24
CA GLY A 16 21.08 17.95 -17.45
C GLY A 16 20.38 16.74 -18.09
N PRO A 17 21.15 15.68 -18.41
CA PRO A 17 20.62 14.45 -19.01
C PRO A 17 19.75 13.67 -18.01
N ILE A 18 18.70 13.00 -18.50
CA ILE A 18 17.81 12.17 -17.67
C ILE A 18 18.55 11.01 -16.99
N ASP A 19 19.59 10.49 -17.64
CA ASP A 19 20.41 9.38 -17.16
C ASP A 19 21.04 9.67 -15.79
N GLY A 20 21.43 10.92 -15.52
CA GLY A 20 21.99 11.30 -14.22
C GLY A 20 20.97 11.20 -13.09
N TYR A 21 19.70 11.52 -13.35
CA TYR A 21 18.63 11.35 -12.37
C TYR A 21 18.24 9.88 -12.19
N LEU A 22 18.22 9.11 -13.27
CA LEU A 22 18.00 7.66 -13.20
C LEU A 22 19.11 6.95 -12.40
N GLU A 23 20.36 7.37 -12.57
CA GLU A 23 21.48 6.88 -11.77
C GLU A 23 21.30 7.22 -10.28
N MET A 24 20.88 8.44 -9.94
CA MET A 24 20.56 8.80 -8.55
C MET A 24 19.40 7.95 -7.99
N VAL A 25 18.34 7.71 -8.79
CA VAL A 25 17.23 6.82 -8.39
C VAL A 25 17.73 5.39 -8.13
N ALA A 26 18.68 4.90 -8.90
CA ALA A 26 19.25 3.56 -8.76
C ALA A 26 20.22 3.43 -7.57
N THR A 27 21.01 4.45 -7.30
CA THR A 27 22.19 4.32 -6.42
C THR A 27 21.97 4.92 -5.02
N GLU A 28 21.23 6.01 -4.88
CA GLU A 28 21.08 6.71 -3.60
C GLU A 28 20.43 5.81 -2.53
N PRO A 29 21.06 5.66 -1.34
CA PRO A 29 20.51 4.85 -0.26
C PRO A 29 19.16 5.40 0.23
N ARG A 30 19.13 6.72 0.50
CA ARG A 30 17.91 7.43 0.89
C ARG A 30 17.04 7.75 -0.30
N LEU A 31 15.79 8.12 -0.04
CA LEU A 31 14.82 8.47 -1.08
C LEU A 31 15.28 9.75 -1.84
N PRO A 32 15.66 9.67 -3.14
CA PRO A 32 16.17 10.83 -3.86
C PRO A 32 15.01 11.66 -4.44
N VAL A 33 14.33 12.40 -3.56
CA VAL A 33 13.10 13.17 -3.87
C VAL A 33 13.23 14.03 -5.13
N VAL A 34 14.35 14.76 -5.27
CA VAL A 34 14.58 15.62 -6.44
C VAL A 34 14.72 14.78 -7.72
N ALA A 35 15.48 13.68 -7.69
CA ALA A 35 15.68 12.84 -8.86
C ALA A 35 14.38 12.17 -9.33
N ILE A 36 13.58 11.66 -8.37
CA ILE A 36 12.25 11.11 -8.64
C ILE A 36 11.35 12.19 -9.25
N GLY A 37 11.30 13.38 -8.66
CA GLY A 37 10.51 14.50 -9.18
C GLY A 37 10.91 14.90 -10.60
N MET A 38 12.21 14.91 -10.90
CA MET A 38 12.74 15.22 -12.24
C MET A 38 12.37 14.15 -13.26
N CYS A 39 12.48 12.87 -12.90
CA CYS A 39 12.05 11.79 -13.78
C CYS A 39 10.53 11.75 -13.99
N MET A 40 9.73 12.07 -12.97
CA MET A 40 8.28 12.20 -13.10
C MET A 40 7.88 13.36 -14.02
N LEU A 41 8.59 14.49 -13.94
CA LEU A 41 8.38 15.65 -14.81
C LEU A 41 8.76 15.36 -16.27
N ARG A 42 9.77 14.52 -16.48
CA ARG A 42 10.32 14.13 -17.79
C ARG A 42 10.05 12.65 -18.09
N MET A 43 8.83 12.19 -17.77
CA MET A 43 8.50 10.77 -17.86
C MET A 43 8.70 10.19 -19.27
N GLU A 44 8.44 10.97 -20.33
CA GLU A 44 8.69 10.50 -21.70
C GLU A 44 10.16 10.12 -21.96
N GLU A 45 11.10 10.77 -21.26
CA GLU A 45 12.54 10.48 -21.35
C GLU A 45 12.97 9.37 -20.37
N ALA A 46 12.35 9.31 -19.19
CA ALA A 46 12.69 8.33 -18.14
C ALA A 46 12.07 6.94 -18.39
N ALA A 47 10.83 6.89 -18.89
CA ALA A 47 10.04 5.68 -19.04
C ALA A 47 10.74 4.56 -19.83
N PRO A 48 11.47 4.82 -20.94
CA PRO A 48 12.17 3.75 -21.66
C PRO A 48 13.14 2.95 -20.78
N ALA A 49 13.91 3.62 -19.91
CA ALA A 49 14.84 2.95 -19.01
C ALA A 49 14.10 2.19 -17.88
N LEU A 50 13.05 2.79 -17.31
CA LEU A 50 12.23 2.17 -16.27
C LEU A 50 11.48 0.93 -16.78
N ARG A 51 10.90 1.00 -17.98
CA ARG A 51 10.27 -0.14 -18.66
C ARG A 51 11.28 -1.21 -18.98
N ALA A 52 12.48 -0.85 -19.45
CA ALA A 52 13.53 -1.81 -19.77
C ALA A 52 13.96 -2.61 -18.53
N ILE A 53 14.14 -1.95 -17.38
CA ILE A 53 14.52 -2.66 -16.16
C ILE A 53 13.38 -3.55 -15.62
N LEU A 54 12.13 -3.07 -15.68
CA LEU A 54 10.95 -3.87 -15.34
C LEU A 54 10.86 -5.12 -16.24
N ALA A 55 11.05 -4.97 -17.55
CA ALA A 55 11.01 -6.08 -18.49
C ALA A 55 12.07 -7.15 -18.18
N ARG A 56 13.29 -6.74 -17.81
CA ARG A 56 14.39 -7.62 -17.39
C ARG A 56 14.06 -8.38 -16.10
N GLY A 57 13.61 -7.67 -15.06
CA GLY A 57 13.18 -8.31 -13.81
C GLY A 57 12.04 -9.30 -14.03
N ALA A 58 11.05 -8.92 -14.83
CA ALA A 58 9.95 -9.82 -15.21
C ALA A 58 10.43 -11.06 -16.01
N ASN A 59 11.55 -10.95 -16.76
CA ASN A 59 12.14 -12.07 -17.49
C ASN A 59 12.91 -13.03 -16.57
N GLY A 60 13.11 -12.67 -15.29
CA GLY A 60 13.96 -13.42 -14.37
C GLY A 60 15.45 -13.22 -14.66
N GLU A 61 15.83 -12.11 -15.28
CA GLU A 61 17.24 -11.76 -15.41
C GLU A 61 17.79 -11.33 -14.04
N THR A 62 19.03 -11.73 -13.73
CA THR A 62 19.71 -11.26 -12.52
C THR A 62 19.98 -9.76 -12.64
N LEU A 63 19.54 -9.02 -11.63
CA LEU A 63 19.76 -7.58 -11.50
C LEU A 63 20.86 -7.33 -10.46
N SER A 64 21.66 -6.28 -10.64
CA SER A 64 22.49 -5.75 -9.56
C SER A 64 21.64 -5.05 -8.49
N ASP A 65 22.22 -4.76 -7.32
CA ASP A 65 21.52 -4.04 -6.24
C ASP A 65 20.97 -2.68 -6.70
N ASP A 66 21.74 -1.93 -7.49
CA ASP A 66 21.30 -0.65 -8.05
C ASP A 66 20.18 -0.82 -9.10
N GLU A 67 20.25 -1.89 -9.89
CA GLU A 67 19.23 -2.24 -10.88
C GLU A 67 17.93 -2.67 -10.21
N ALA A 68 18.00 -3.46 -9.13
CA ALA A 68 16.85 -3.85 -8.31
C ALA A 68 16.21 -2.62 -7.65
N LYS A 69 17.02 -1.71 -7.09
CA LYS A 69 16.54 -0.44 -6.51
C LYS A 69 15.87 0.45 -7.56
N LEU A 70 16.43 0.51 -8.77
CA LEU A 70 15.83 1.23 -9.89
C LEU A 70 14.51 0.59 -10.34
N LEU A 71 14.42 -0.74 -10.40
CA LEU A 71 13.18 -1.45 -10.68
C LEU A 71 12.11 -1.11 -9.65
N PHE A 72 12.46 -1.25 -8.37
CA PHE A 72 11.56 -0.99 -7.24
C PHE A 72 11.01 0.44 -7.28
N ARG A 73 11.87 1.46 -7.30
CA ARG A 73 11.40 2.87 -7.40
C ARG A 73 10.73 3.16 -8.74
N GLY A 74 11.17 2.50 -9.81
CA GLY A 74 10.66 2.65 -11.16
C GLY A 74 9.21 2.19 -11.32
N VAL A 75 8.78 1.10 -10.67
CA VAL A 75 7.38 0.65 -10.75
C VAL A 75 6.42 1.63 -10.07
N TYR A 76 6.85 2.32 -8.99
CA TYR A 76 6.06 3.40 -8.40
C TYR A 76 5.90 4.57 -9.36
N MET A 77 6.98 4.95 -10.04
CA MET A 77 6.97 6.05 -11.01
C MET A 77 6.12 5.73 -12.24
N LEU A 78 6.26 4.54 -12.82
CA LEU A 78 5.43 4.06 -13.93
C LEU A 78 3.94 3.98 -13.52
N GLY A 79 3.66 3.50 -12.31
CA GLY A 79 2.31 3.46 -11.73
C GLY A 79 1.70 4.85 -11.56
N GLY A 80 2.43 5.79 -10.96
CA GLY A 80 1.99 7.18 -10.77
C GLY A 80 1.82 7.94 -12.09
N ALA A 81 2.66 7.67 -13.08
CA ALA A 81 2.53 8.23 -14.43
C ALA A 81 1.44 7.58 -15.29
N ARG A 82 0.82 6.50 -14.80
CA ARG A 82 -0.18 5.69 -15.51
C ARG A 82 0.34 5.12 -16.83
N ASP A 83 1.56 4.59 -16.78
CA ASP A 83 2.24 4.01 -17.93
C ASP A 83 1.61 2.66 -18.33
N LYS A 84 0.72 2.68 -19.33
CA LYS A 84 0.01 1.48 -19.78
C LYS A 84 0.90 0.49 -20.54
N GLU A 85 2.03 0.95 -21.09
CA GLU A 85 2.93 0.08 -21.84
C GLU A 85 3.66 -0.89 -20.93
N ALA A 86 3.90 -0.50 -19.67
CA ALA A 86 4.52 -1.33 -18.64
C ALA A 86 3.60 -2.43 -18.07
N CYS A 87 2.29 -2.40 -18.35
CA CYS A 87 1.30 -3.28 -17.74
C CYS A 87 1.67 -4.77 -17.82
N ARG A 88 2.06 -5.23 -19.01
CA ARG A 88 2.35 -6.65 -19.25
C ARG A 88 3.59 -7.15 -18.57
N ASP A 89 4.61 -6.31 -18.52
CA ASP A 89 5.83 -6.64 -17.81
C ASP A 89 5.59 -6.65 -16.31
N LEU A 90 4.77 -5.74 -15.77
CA LEU A 90 4.34 -5.79 -14.37
C LEU A 90 3.57 -7.05 -14.04
N LEU A 91 2.52 -7.39 -14.82
CA LEU A 91 1.74 -8.61 -14.58
C LEU A 91 2.58 -9.89 -14.70
N ARG A 92 3.63 -9.86 -15.52
CA ARG A 92 4.58 -10.96 -15.67
C ARG A 92 5.58 -11.00 -14.51
N LEU A 93 6.03 -9.85 -14.00
CA LEU A 93 6.81 -9.75 -12.77
C LEU A 93 6.03 -10.35 -11.60
N LEU A 94 4.75 -10.01 -11.44
CA LEU A 94 3.90 -10.52 -10.35
C LEU A 94 3.60 -12.03 -10.43
N ARG A 95 4.04 -12.73 -11.47
CA ARG A 95 4.02 -14.20 -11.58
C ARG A 95 5.33 -14.86 -11.20
N ARG A 96 6.37 -14.08 -10.86
CA ARG A 96 7.66 -14.63 -10.44
C ARG A 96 7.51 -15.35 -9.09
N PRO A 97 8.42 -16.31 -8.78
CA PRO A 97 8.41 -16.98 -7.49
C PRO A 97 8.47 -16.00 -6.32
N GLU A 98 7.86 -16.38 -5.19
CA GLU A 98 7.82 -15.58 -3.95
C GLU A 98 9.18 -15.01 -3.55
N ALA A 99 10.23 -15.83 -3.53
CA ALA A 99 11.58 -15.38 -3.17
C ALA A 99 12.11 -14.27 -4.08
N GLU A 100 11.79 -14.30 -5.38
CA GLU A 100 12.21 -13.25 -6.31
C GLU A 100 11.36 -11.98 -6.15
N LEU A 101 10.09 -12.12 -5.80
CA LEU A 101 9.22 -10.98 -5.49
C LEU A 101 9.68 -10.29 -4.20
N ASP A 102 10.04 -11.06 -3.18
CA ASP A 102 10.56 -10.56 -1.91
C ASP A 102 11.87 -9.77 -2.14
N ASP A 103 12.81 -10.36 -2.89
CA ASP A 103 14.09 -9.71 -3.23
C ASP A 103 13.91 -8.39 -4.01
N LEU A 104 12.92 -8.30 -4.90
CA LEU A 104 12.74 -7.14 -5.79
C LEU A 104 11.77 -6.08 -5.27
N LEU A 105 10.76 -6.48 -4.50
CA LEU A 105 9.65 -5.63 -4.11
C LEU A 105 9.49 -5.51 -2.59
N GLY A 106 9.92 -6.52 -1.83
CA GLY A 106 9.74 -6.61 -0.38
C GLY A 106 8.33 -6.20 0.06
N ASP A 107 8.26 -5.39 1.12
CA ASP A 107 7.00 -4.84 1.64
C ASP A 107 6.24 -3.95 0.64
N GLY A 108 6.90 -3.44 -0.40
CA GLY A 108 6.22 -2.66 -1.45
C GLY A 108 5.17 -3.48 -2.20
N LEU A 109 5.33 -4.81 -2.26
CA LEU A 109 4.31 -5.72 -2.77
C LEU A 109 3.01 -5.56 -1.99
N THR A 110 3.04 -5.61 -0.66
CA THR A 110 1.82 -5.61 0.17
C THR A 110 1.29 -4.20 0.45
N GLN A 111 2.16 -3.18 0.43
CA GLN A 111 1.78 -1.82 0.80
C GLN A 111 1.17 -0.98 -0.34
N THR A 112 1.63 -1.12 -1.59
CA THR A 112 1.24 -0.17 -2.67
C THR A 112 0.91 -0.84 -4.01
N MET A 113 1.18 -2.13 -4.18
CA MET A 113 1.10 -2.78 -5.49
C MET A 113 -0.28 -2.67 -6.15
N ALA A 114 -1.37 -2.75 -5.39
CA ALA A 114 -2.72 -2.55 -5.93
C ALA A 114 -2.88 -1.21 -6.69
N ARG A 115 -2.28 -0.13 -6.16
CA ARG A 115 -2.32 1.21 -6.77
C ARG A 115 -1.42 1.32 -7.99
N ILE A 116 -0.26 0.65 -7.94
CA ILE A 116 0.69 0.53 -9.06
C ILE A 116 0.02 -0.19 -10.24
N VAL A 117 -0.59 -1.35 -9.98
CA VAL A 117 -1.32 -2.14 -10.98
C VAL A 117 -2.50 -1.35 -11.55
N ALA A 118 -3.29 -0.67 -10.70
CA ALA A 118 -4.40 0.13 -11.18
C ALA A 118 -3.94 1.28 -12.08
N GLY A 119 -2.83 1.94 -11.75
CA GLY A 119 -2.23 3.00 -12.54
C GLY A 119 -1.77 2.53 -13.92
N MET A 120 -1.11 1.37 -14.00
CA MET A 120 -0.60 0.82 -15.26
C MET A 120 -1.63 0.01 -16.06
N PHE A 121 -2.86 -0.15 -15.59
CA PHE A 121 -3.86 -1.00 -16.26
C PHE A 121 -4.10 -0.57 -17.72
N ASP A 122 -3.86 -1.51 -18.65
CA ASP A 122 -3.92 -1.27 -20.10
C ASP A 122 -5.32 -1.51 -20.71
N GLY A 123 -6.26 -2.04 -19.92
CA GLY A 123 -7.62 -2.37 -20.36
C GLY A 123 -7.86 -3.87 -20.58
N ASP A 124 -6.84 -4.72 -20.51
CA ASP A 124 -7.02 -6.17 -20.63
C ASP A 124 -7.41 -6.81 -19.29
N VAL A 125 -8.72 -6.86 -19.10
CA VAL A 125 -9.35 -7.44 -17.92
C VAL A 125 -8.93 -8.90 -17.73
N GLU A 126 -8.87 -9.72 -18.79
CA GLU A 126 -8.62 -11.15 -18.61
C GLU A 126 -7.16 -11.42 -18.22
N ALA A 127 -6.22 -10.64 -18.76
CA ALA A 127 -4.83 -10.76 -18.33
C ALA A 127 -4.64 -10.41 -16.86
N LEU A 128 -5.32 -9.36 -16.37
CA LEU A 128 -5.31 -9.00 -14.95
C LEU A 128 -5.95 -10.09 -14.09
N LEU A 129 -7.20 -10.47 -14.39
CA LEU A 129 -7.97 -11.43 -13.59
C LEU A 129 -7.36 -12.85 -13.61
N SER A 130 -6.58 -13.19 -14.63
CA SER A 130 -5.91 -14.50 -14.69
C SER A 130 -4.88 -14.72 -13.56
N LEU A 131 -4.28 -13.66 -12.98
CA LEU A 131 -3.39 -13.81 -11.82
C LEU A 131 -4.18 -14.29 -10.59
N ILE A 132 -5.39 -13.75 -10.38
CA ILE A 132 -6.24 -14.13 -9.25
C ILE A 132 -6.59 -15.62 -9.29
N THR A 133 -6.88 -16.14 -10.49
CA THR A 133 -7.31 -17.53 -10.68
C THR A 133 -6.15 -18.53 -10.75
N ASP A 134 -4.92 -18.05 -10.97
CA ASP A 134 -3.74 -18.90 -11.05
C ASP A 134 -3.20 -19.19 -9.65
N ARG A 135 -3.44 -20.41 -9.19
CA ARG A 135 -3.02 -20.90 -7.86
C ARG A 135 -1.50 -21.01 -7.69
N SER A 136 -0.72 -20.87 -8.77
CA SER A 136 0.74 -20.82 -8.68
C SER A 136 1.27 -19.42 -8.39
N VAL A 137 0.44 -18.38 -8.52
CA VAL A 137 0.80 -17.02 -8.16
C VAL A 137 0.77 -16.87 -6.65
N GLU A 138 1.78 -16.19 -6.13
CA GLU A 138 1.94 -15.88 -4.71
C GLU A 138 0.68 -15.17 -4.15
N GLN A 139 0.27 -15.53 -2.93
CA GLN A 139 -1.01 -15.15 -2.32
C GLN A 139 -1.13 -13.64 -2.05
N PHE A 140 -0.06 -12.96 -1.65
CA PHE A 140 -0.06 -11.50 -1.48
C PHE A 140 -0.17 -10.79 -2.82
N ALA A 141 0.53 -11.25 -3.85
CA ALA A 141 0.36 -10.72 -5.20
C ALA A 141 -1.10 -10.87 -5.67
N ARG A 142 -1.75 -12.01 -5.42
CA ARG A 142 -3.18 -12.22 -5.75
C ARG A 142 -4.11 -11.27 -5.00
N ASP A 143 -3.85 -11.00 -3.70
CA ASP A 143 -4.59 -9.99 -2.93
C ASP A 143 -4.45 -8.59 -3.54
N GLN A 144 -3.25 -8.21 -3.96
CA GLN A 144 -3.01 -6.90 -4.57
C GLN A 144 -3.71 -6.76 -5.93
N ILE A 145 -3.74 -7.83 -6.73
CA ILE A 145 -4.52 -7.87 -7.97
C ILE A 145 -6.02 -7.78 -7.68
N PHE A 146 -6.52 -8.43 -6.62
CA PHE A 146 -7.90 -8.23 -6.16
C PHE A 146 -8.18 -6.78 -5.81
N GLY A 147 -7.30 -6.13 -5.04
CA GLY A 147 -7.42 -4.70 -4.70
C GLY A 147 -7.51 -3.82 -5.94
N ALA A 148 -6.57 -3.99 -6.89
CA ALA A 148 -6.56 -3.26 -8.14
C ALA A 148 -7.83 -3.51 -8.97
N ALA A 149 -8.23 -4.77 -9.16
CA ALA A 149 -9.43 -5.13 -9.90
C ALA A 149 -10.71 -4.59 -9.24
N THR A 150 -10.75 -4.53 -7.91
CA THR A 150 -11.88 -3.96 -7.16
C THR A 150 -12.01 -2.47 -7.45
N PHE A 151 -10.93 -1.71 -7.32
CA PHE A 151 -10.93 -0.28 -7.62
C PHE A 151 -11.25 0.00 -9.09
N LEU A 152 -10.65 -0.74 -10.03
CA LEU A 152 -10.92 -0.60 -11.46
C LEU A 152 -12.37 -0.97 -11.83
N THR A 153 -12.98 -1.92 -11.11
CA THR A 153 -14.41 -2.25 -11.27
C THR A 153 -15.28 -1.09 -10.81
N TRP A 154 -14.98 -0.52 -9.64
CA TRP A 154 -15.70 0.64 -9.11
C TRP A 154 -15.55 1.87 -10.00
N ASN A 155 -14.35 2.10 -10.54
CA ASN A 155 -14.04 3.20 -11.45
C ASN A 155 -14.64 3.01 -12.87
N GLY A 156 -15.16 1.82 -13.18
CA GLY A 156 -15.84 1.51 -14.44
C GLY A 156 -14.94 0.98 -15.55
N ASP A 157 -13.66 0.75 -15.28
CA ASP A 157 -12.70 0.17 -16.24
C ASP A 157 -12.87 -1.36 -16.38
N ILE A 158 -13.35 -2.02 -15.33
CA ILE A 158 -13.72 -3.44 -15.36
C ILE A 158 -15.25 -3.58 -15.25
N PRO A 159 -15.94 -4.31 -16.15
CA PRO A 159 -17.37 -4.53 -16.03
C PRO A 159 -17.74 -5.27 -14.73
N LEU A 160 -18.69 -4.72 -13.96
CA LEU A 160 -19.17 -5.32 -12.71
C LEU A 160 -19.60 -6.78 -12.86
N ASP A 161 -20.31 -7.11 -13.94
CA ASP A 161 -20.73 -8.49 -14.24
C ASP A 161 -19.54 -9.44 -14.40
N ARG A 162 -18.41 -8.95 -14.93
CA ARG A 162 -17.20 -9.77 -15.09
C ARG A 162 -16.52 -10.03 -13.76
N MET A 163 -16.38 -9.00 -12.92
CA MET A 163 -15.84 -9.11 -11.57
C MET A 163 -16.71 -10.03 -10.71
N ARG A 164 -18.04 -9.87 -10.78
CA ARG A 164 -18.99 -10.72 -10.07
C ARG A 164 -18.85 -12.20 -10.45
N ARG A 165 -18.71 -12.52 -11.75
CA ARG A 165 -18.46 -13.90 -12.20
C ARG A 165 -17.16 -14.47 -11.64
N LEU A 166 -16.10 -13.66 -11.56
CA LEU A 166 -14.83 -14.07 -10.94
C LEU A 166 -15.03 -14.39 -9.46
N LEU A 167 -15.69 -13.51 -8.70
CA LEU A 167 -15.90 -13.69 -7.26
C LEU A 167 -16.70 -14.97 -6.95
N VAL A 168 -17.73 -15.27 -7.75
CA VAL A 168 -18.49 -16.52 -7.61
C VAL A 168 -17.62 -17.73 -7.94
N ALA A 169 -16.94 -17.72 -9.10
CA ALA A 169 -16.07 -18.81 -9.52
C ALA A 169 -14.92 -19.07 -8.53
N PHE A 170 -14.33 -18.03 -7.96
CA PHE A 170 -13.26 -18.13 -6.98
C PHE A 170 -13.65 -19.01 -5.78
N HIS A 171 -14.86 -18.82 -5.27
CA HIS A 171 -15.38 -19.61 -4.16
C HIS A 171 -15.86 -21.01 -4.59
N GLU A 172 -16.61 -21.10 -5.69
CA GLU A 172 -17.21 -22.36 -6.16
C GLU A 172 -16.15 -23.36 -6.65
N ASP A 173 -15.15 -22.87 -7.38
CA ASP A 173 -14.07 -23.68 -7.96
C ASP A 173 -12.89 -23.88 -6.99
N LYS A 174 -12.98 -23.34 -5.77
CA LYS A 174 -11.95 -23.43 -4.71
C LYS A 174 -10.58 -22.99 -5.23
N LEU A 175 -10.50 -21.75 -5.71
CA LEU A 175 -9.29 -21.21 -6.32
C LEU A 175 -8.24 -20.76 -5.29
N ALA A 176 -8.46 -20.97 -3.99
CA ALA A 176 -7.49 -20.70 -2.93
C ALA A 176 -7.61 -21.78 -1.84
N GLU A 177 -6.50 -22.09 -1.18
CA GLU A 177 -6.50 -22.96 0.00
C GLU A 177 -7.14 -22.24 1.19
N ASP A 178 -7.41 -22.97 2.27
CA ASP A 178 -7.87 -22.35 3.52
C ASP A 178 -6.77 -21.41 4.07
N GLU A 179 -7.16 -20.28 4.64
CA GLU A 179 -6.29 -19.24 5.19
C GLU A 179 -5.38 -18.49 4.17
N ASP A 180 -5.48 -18.81 2.88
CA ASP A 180 -4.77 -18.11 1.79
C ASP A 180 -5.14 -16.62 1.75
N GLN A 181 -4.13 -15.75 1.63
CA GLN A 181 -4.30 -14.29 1.63
C GLN A 181 -5.25 -13.78 0.51
N ALA A 182 -5.40 -14.53 -0.58
CA ALA A 182 -6.35 -14.17 -1.64
C ALA A 182 -7.81 -14.13 -1.15
N TRP A 183 -8.15 -14.81 -0.05
CA TRP A 183 -9.46 -14.68 0.58
C TRP A 183 -9.74 -13.28 1.12
N TYR A 184 -8.72 -12.60 1.64
CA TYR A 184 -8.83 -11.22 2.11
C TYR A 184 -9.23 -10.29 0.96
N GLY A 185 -8.51 -10.38 -0.16
CA GLY A 185 -8.83 -9.64 -1.38
C GLY A 185 -10.22 -9.94 -1.90
N TRP A 186 -10.63 -11.22 -1.88
CA TRP A 186 -11.95 -11.67 -2.31
C TRP A 186 -13.10 -11.09 -1.48
N GLN A 187 -13.03 -11.18 -0.14
CA GLN A 187 -14.09 -10.65 0.73
C GLN A 187 -14.13 -9.11 0.70
N ARG A 188 -12.96 -8.46 0.64
CA ARG A 188 -12.84 -7.01 0.54
C ARG A 188 -13.45 -6.50 -0.76
N ALA A 189 -13.26 -7.22 -1.87
CA ALA A 189 -13.88 -6.91 -3.15
C ALA A 189 -15.41 -6.96 -3.09
N ILE A 190 -15.97 -7.99 -2.46
CA ILE A 190 -17.43 -8.13 -2.26
C ILE A 190 -17.98 -6.96 -1.43
N ALA A 191 -17.30 -6.61 -0.32
CA ALA A 191 -17.72 -5.55 0.57
C ALA A 191 -17.65 -4.16 -0.11
N LEU A 192 -16.49 -3.79 -0.65
CA LEU A 192 -16.25 -2.46 -1.24
C LEU A 192 -17.11 -2.17 -2.47
N LEU A 193 -17.47 -3.21 -3.24
CA LEU A 193 -18.35 -3.10 -4.41
C LEU A 193 -19.84 -3.14 -4.05
N GLY A 194 -20.22 -3.29 -2.77
CA GLY A 194 -21.63 -3.29 -2.38
C GLY A 194 -22.39 -4.55 -2.80
N LEU A 195 -21.72 -5.69 -2.99
CA LEU A 195 -22.32 -6.92 -3.54
C LEU A 195 -23.06 -7.72 -2.46
N ARG A 196 -24.12 -7.13 -1.91
CA ARG A 196 -24.90 -7.66 -0.78
C ARG A 196 -25.39 -9.10 -0.97
N ASP A 197 -25.77 -9.45 -2.19
CA ASP A 197 -26.30 -10.77 -2.48
C ASP A 197 -25.22 -11.87 -2.44
N LEU A 198 -23.93 -11.52 -2.46
CA LEU A 198 -22.80 -12.43 -2.23
C LEU A 198 -22.39 -12.52 -0.75
N ALA A 199 -22.89 -11.67 0.15
CA ALA A 199 -22.56 -11.71 1.57
C ALA A 199 -22.78 -13.09 2.24
N PRO A 200 -23.87 -13.84 1.95
CA PRO A 200 -24.02 -15.19 2.50
C PRO A 200 -22.90 -16.16 2.11
N MET A 201 -22.23 -15.94 0.97
CA MET A 201 -21.08 -16.73 0.54
C MET A 201 -19.86 -16.46 1.40
N VAL A 202 -19.61 -15.18 1.74
CA VAL A 202 -18.53 -14.75 2.65
C VAL A 202 -18.75 -15.33 4.04
N HIS A 203 -19.97 -15.18 4.56
CA HIS A 203 -20.35 -15.71 5.87
C HIS A 203 -20.15 -17.23 5.97
N ARG A 204 -20.49 -17.99 4.92
CA ARG A 204 -20.21 -19.44 4.87
C ARG A 204 -18.71 -19.74 4.83
N ALA A 205 -17.92 -18.97 4.09
CA ALA A 205 -16.47 -19.18 4.04
C ALA A 205 -15.81 -18.98 5.43
N ILE A 206 -16.31 -18.00 6.21
CA ILE A 206 -15.91 -17.78 7.60
C ILE A 206 -16.39 -18.94 8.50
N ASP A 207 -17.67 -19.33 8.42
CA ASP A 207 -18.24 -20.40 9.25
C ASP A 207 -17.58 -21.76 9.00
N ASP A 208 -17.13 -22.01 7.77
CA ASP A 208 -16.40 -23.22 7.37
C ASP A 208 -14.91 -23.17 7.79
N GLY A 209 -14.42 -22.05 8.36
CA GLY A 209 -13.04 -21.86 8.78
C GLY A 209 -12.04 -21.58 7.65
N ARG A 210 -12.50 -21.34 6.42
CA ARG A 210 -11.63 -21.05 5.27
C ARG A 210 -11.03 -19.66 5.33
N ILE A 211 -11.80 -18.73 5.92
CA ILE A 211 -11.38 -17.35 6.18
C ILE A 211 -11.30 -17.19 7.70
N PRO A 212 -10.10 -17.02 8.26
CA PRO A 212 -9.97 -16.84 9.70
C PRO A 212 -10.47 -15.45 10.14
N ASP A 213 -11.03 -15.36 11.34
CA ASP A 213 -11.64 -14.13 11.87
C ASP A 213 -10.67 -12.93 11.98
N TRP A 214 -9.35 -13.17 12.04
CA TRP A 214 -8.33 -12.13 12.12
C TRP A 214 -8.03 -11.46 10.77
N MET A 215 -8.47 -12.04 9.65
CA MET A 215 -8.21 -11.54 8.30
C MET A 215 -9.10 -10.33 7.98
N LEU A 216 -10.42 -10.56 7.97
CA LEU A 216 -11.43 -9.50 8.02
C LEU A 216 -12.68 -10.13 8.63
N GLY A 217 -12.93 -9.78 9.90
CA GLY A 217 -13.99 -10.39 10.68
C GLY A 217 -15.38 -10.09 10.12
N ARG A 218 -16.35 -10.97 10.41
CA ARG A 218 -17.74 -10.83 9.93
C ARG A 218 -18.34 -9.43 10.15
N GLY A 219 -18.14 -8.87 11.35
CA GLY A 219 -18.67 -7.53 11.68
C GLY A 219 -18.05 -6.44 10.83
N GLU A 220 -16.72 -6.45 10.68
CA GLU A 220 -16.00 -5.48 9.86
C GLU A 220 -16.39 -5.59 8.37
N PHE A 221 -16.55 -6.82 7.86
CA PHE A 221 -17.08 -7.05 6.51
C PHE A 221 -18.48 -6.44 6.34
N ASP A 222 -19.40 -6.68 7.29
CA ASP A 222 -20.77 -6.18 7.21
C ASP A 222 -20.82 -4.64 7.30
N ASP A 223 -19.93 -4.03 8.09
CA ASP A 223 -19.79 -2.58 8.22
C ASP A 223 -19.30 -1.94 6.91
N VAL A 224 -18.21 -2.46 6.31
CA VAL A 224 -17.68 -1.98 5.02
C VAL A 224 -18.72 -2.15 3.91
N LEU A 225 -19.44 -3.27 3.89
CA LEU A 225 -20.49 -3.53 2.91
C LEU A 225 -21.68 -2.56 3.07
N ALA A 226 -22.11 -2.30 4.31
CA ALA A 226 -23.17 -1.32 4.58
C ALA A 226 -22.75 0.11 4.20
N GLU A 227 -21.48 0.46 4.39
CA GLU A 227 -20.92 1.74 3.98
C GLU A 227 -20.90 1.89 2.46
N ALA A 228 -20.51 0.84 1.73
CA ALA A 228 -20.54 0.83 0.26
C ALA A 228 -21.96 1.01 -0.30
N GLU A 229 -22.98 0.45 0.35
CA GLU A 229 -24.39 0.65 -0.02
C GLU A 229 -24.87 2.09 0.23
N GLN A 230 -24.39 2.72 1.32
CA GLN A 230 -24.76 4.09 1.68
C GLN A 230 -24.06 5.14 0.83
N ARG A 231 -22.79 4.89 0.47
CA ARG A 231 -21.93 5.85 -0.26
C ARG A 231 -21.29 5.21 -1.50
N PRO A 232 -22.07 4.67 -2.45
CA PRO A 232 -21.53 3.87 -3.57
C PRO A 232 -20.59 4.65 -4.49
N GLY A 233 -20.72 5.97 -4.60
CA GLY A 233 -19.84 6.83 -5.42
C GLY A 233 -18.71 7.51 -4.68
N ASP A 234 -18.50 7.22 -3.39
CA ASP A 234 -17.47 7.88 -2.57
C ASP A 234 -16.12 7.16 -2.70
N ILE A 235 -15.11 7.89 -3.16
CA ILE A 235 -13.74 7.39 -3.33
C ILE A 235 -13.01 7.21 -2.00
N SER A 236 -13.41 7.94 -0.94
CA SER A 236 -12.70 7.87 0.36
C SER A 236 -12.66 6.45 0.90
N ARG A 237 -13.70 5.66 0.64
CA ARG A 237 -13.80 4.24 1.03
C ARG A 237 -12.70 3.37 0.43
N PHE A 238 -12.25 3.72 -0.78
CA PHE A 238 -11.16 3.04 -1.45
C PHE A 238 -9.81 3.57 -0.94
N GLU A 239 -9.68 4.88 -0.74
CA GLU A 239 -8.47 5.50 -0.21
C GLU A 239 -8.16 5.01 1.21
N GLU A 240 -9.18 4.89 2.08
CA GLU A 240 -9.10 4.31 3.43
C GLU A 240 -8.68 2.82 3.40
N ALA A 241 -9.01 2.12 2.32
CA ALA A 241 -8.57 0.75 2.06
C ALA A 241 -7.24 0.67 1.29
N TYR A 242 -6.51 1.79 1.15
CA TYR A 242 -5.26 1.93 0.37
C TYR A 242 -5.37 1.53 -1.11
N LEU A 243 -6.55 1.69 -1.70
CA LEU A 243 -6.83 1.46 -3.11
C LEU A 243 -7.02 2.78 -3.85
N GLY A 244 -6.66 2.79 -5.14
CA GLY A 244 -6.78 3.98 -5.98
C GLY A 244 -5.58 4.17 -6.89
N TYR A 245 -5.38 5.40 -7.34
CA TYR A 245 -4.18 5.78 -8.08
C TYR A 245 -3.12 6.37 -7.15
N ILE A 246 -1.84 6.27 -7.55
CA ILE A 246 -0.77 7.03 -6.91
C ILE A 246 -0.88 8.48 -7.39
N ALA A 247 -1.18 9.40 -6.47
CA ALA A 247 -1.27 10.83 -6.75
C ALA A 247 0.10 11.51 -6.62
N ASP A 248 0.88 11.10 -5.61
CA ASP A 248 2.23 11.55 -5.36
C ASP A 248 3.14 10.32 -5.17
N VAL A 249 4.15 10.20 -6.04
CA VAL A 249 5.09 9.09 -6.04
C VAL A 249 6.09 9.21 -4.88
N VAL A 250 6.43 10.43 -4.47
CA VAL A 250 7.33 10.65 -3.35
C VAL A 250 6.64 10.22 -2.06
N GLU A 251 5.41 10.69 -1.82
CA GLU A 251 4.60 10.29 -0.66
C GLU A 251 4.46 8.76 -0.58
N ALA A 252 4.17 8.11 -1.73
CA ALA A 252 4.03 6.65 -1.79
C ALA A 252 5.33 5.88 -1.50
N LEU A 253 6.50 6.55 -1.58
CA LEU A 253 7.81 5.98 -1.29
C LEU A 253 8.41 6.46 0.05
N GLU A 254 7.75 7.36 0.80
CA GLU A 254 8.32 7.91 2.05
C GLU A 254 8.63 6.85 3.10
N TRP A 255 7.84 5.77 3.15
CA TRP A 255 8.08 4.62 4.03
C TRP A 255 9.39 3.87 3.69
N THR A 256 10.04 4.16 2.57
CA THR A 256 11.33 3.56 2.22
C THR A 256 12.51 4.39 2.75
N ASP A 257 12.24 5.59 3.27
CA ASP A 257 13.23 6.53 3.80
C ASP A 257 13.33 6.42 5.34
N TYR A 258 13.28 5.20 5.88
CA TYR A 258 13.54 4.96 7.30
C TYR A 258 15.05 5.07 7.60
N ASP A 259 15.38 5.69 8.72
CA ASP A 259 16.76 5.80 9.21
C ASP A 259 17.15 4.49 9.91
N ASP A 260 17.90 3.63 9.22
CA ASP A 260 18.45 2.34 9.71
C ASP A 260 19.22 2.46 11.05
N ALA A 261 19.53 3.66 11.52
CA ALA A 261 20.19 3.87 12.81
C ALA A 261 19.40 3.27 14.00
N ALA A 262 18.09 3.08 13.87
CA ALA A 262 17.28 2.42 14.90
C ALA A 262 17.33 0.88 14.83
N ASP A 263 17.44 0.30 13.63
CA ASP A 263 17.43 -1.16 13.41
C ASP A 263 18.84 -1.78 13.46
N GLN A 264 19.90 -0.96 13.45
CA GLN A 264 21.27 -1.38 13.77
C GLN A 264 21.53 -1.57 15.28
N LEU A 265 20.52 -1.34 16.12
CA LEU A 265 20.56 -1.71 17.52
C LEU A 265 20.35 -3.21 17.62
N SER A 266 21.37 -3.96 18.06
CA SER A 266 21.19 -5.35 18.42
C SER A 266 20.18 -5.49 19.58
N ASP A 267 19.60 -6.67 19.79
CA ASP A 267 18.80 -6.94 21.01
C ASP A 267 19.56 -6.58 22.30
N ASP A 268 20.91 -6.71 22.29
CA ASP A 268 21.80 -6.28 23.37
C ASP A 268 21.90 -4.73 23.50
N ASP A 269 21.74 -3.98 22.40
CA ASP A 269 21.71 -2.51 22.39
C ASP A 269 20.34 -1.95 22.81
N LEU A 270 19.24 -2.68 22.54
CA LEU A 270 17.89 -2.33 23.02
C LEU A 270 17.79 -2.44 24.56
N ASP A 271 18.44 -3.43 25.17
CA ASP A 271 18.48 -3.62 26.63
C ASP A 271 19.31 -2.52 27.34
N THR A 272 20.28 -1.91 26.64
CA THR A 272 21.07 -0.78 27.17
C THR A 272 20.41 0.59 26.98
N LEU A 273 19.46 0.72 26.04
CA LEU A 273 18.63 1.92 25.84
C LEU A 273 17.37 1.96 26.71
N TRP A 274 16.97 0.83 27.30
CA TRP A 274 15.99 0.81 28.38
C TRP A 274 16.59 1.44 29.64
N MET A 275 16.55 2.76 29.74
CA MET A 275 16.59 3.41 31.05
C MET A 275 15.33 2.95 31.78
N PRO A 276 15.42 2.25 32.94
CA PRO A 276 14.23 2.02 33.75
C PRO A 276 13.67 3.38 34.12
N THR A 277 12.62 3.81 33.43
CA THR A 277 11.87 4.98 33.85
C THR A 277 11.28 4.59 35.19
N GLU A 278 11.73 5.22 36.27
CA GLU A 278 11.08 5.06 37.56
C GLU A 278 9.58 5.26 37.32
N PRO A 279 8.73 4.31 37.75
CA PRO A 279 7.29 4.44 37.53
C PRO A 279 6.87 5.79 38.07
N VAL A 280 6.27 6.62 37.22
CA VAL A 280 5.89 8.00 37.55
C VAL A 280 5.03 7.96 38.81
N ARG A 281 5.65 8.24 39.95
CA ARG A 281 4.96 8.24 41.24
C ARG A 281 4.14 9.50 41.28
N ASN A 282 2.84 9.39 40.98
CA ASN A 282 1.92 10.49 41.16
C ASN A 282 1.94 10.92 42.64
N PRO A 283 2.59 12.06 42.98
CA PRO A 283 2.74 12.47 44.36
C PRO A 283 1.40 12.87 44.97
N LEU A 284 0.38 13.11 44.13
CA LEU A 284 -0.97 13.51 44.50
C LEU A 284 -1.99 12.37 44.41
N ARG A 285 -1.55 11.10 44.37
CA ARG A 285 -2.46 9.93 44.33
C ARG A 285 -3.50 9.88 45.45
N HIS A 286 -3.23 10.58 46.56
CA HIS A 286 -4.07 10.64 47.75
C HIS A 286 -5.04 11.83 47.74
N VAL A 287 -4.98 12.71 46.74
CA VAL A 287 -5.85 13.88 46.61
C VAL A 287 -7.07 13.51 45.77
N GLY A 288 -8.23 13.45 46.40
CA GLY A 288 -9.49 13.22 45.73
C GLY A 288 -9.85 14.36 44.77
N ARG A 289 -10.53 14.03 43.67
CA ARG A 289 -10.93 14.99 42.62
C ARG A 289 -11.70 16.22 43.16
N ASN A 290 -12.40 16.09 44.29
CA ASN A 290 -13.16 17.18 44.92
C ASN A 290 -12.45 17.85 46.11
N ASP A 291 -11.27 17.39 46.51
CA ASP A 291 -10.53 17.90 47.67
C ASP A 291 -9.94 19.28 47.38
N PRO A 292 -9.61 20.08 48.43
CA PRO A 292 -8.86 21.31 48.26
C PRO A 292 -7.55 21.06 47.50
N CYS A 293 -7.26 21.90 46.51
CA CYS A 293 -6.10 21.73 45.65
C CYS A 293 -4.80 21.99 46.44
N PRO A 294 -3.83 21.07 46.41
CA PRO A 294 -2.59 21.17 47.22
C PRO A 294 -1.66 22.31 46.79
N CYS A 295 -1.92 22.97 45.65
CA CYS A 295 -1.18 24.15 45.22
C CYS A 295 -1.54 25.44 45.99
N GLY A 296 -2.46 25.38 46.97
CA GLY A 296 -2.83 26.52 47.81
C GLY A 296 -3.83 27.49 47.18
N SER A 297 -4.40 27.17 46.01
CA SER A 297 -5.33 28.05 45.29
C SER A 297 -6.70 28.24 45.94
N GLY A 298 -7.03 27.45 46.97
CA GLY A 298 -8.36 27.41 47.60
C GLY A 298 -9.47 26.78 46.75
N LYS A 299 -9.17 26.34 45.52
CA LYS A 299 -10.13 25.68 44.61
C LYS A 299 -10.12 24.15 44.80
N LYS A 300 -11.18 23.46 44.36
CA LYS A 300 -11.19 21.98 44.28
C LYS A 300 -10.18 21.49 43.24
N TYR A 301 -9.51 20.36 43.49
CA TYR A 301 -8.46 19.81 42.63
C TYR A 301 -8.88 19.70 41.14
N LYS A 302 -10.10 19.22 40.88
CA LYS A 302 -10.68 19.13 39.52
C LYS A 302 -10.89 20.44 38.77
N LYS A 303 -10.93 21.57 39.47
CA LYS A 303 -11.14 22.91 38.88
C LYS A 303 -9.85 23.73 38.88
N CYS A 304 -8.71 23.10 39.15
CA CYS A 304 -7.41 23.73 39.25
C CYS A 304 -6.36 22.84 38.58
N CYS A 305 -5.40 22.30 39.32
CA CYS A 305 -4.28 21.56 38.76
C CYS A 305 -4.67 20.36 37.88
N LEU A 306 -5.78 19.67 38.18
CA LEU A 306 -6.24 18.56 37.32
C LEU A 306 -6.86 19.04 36.00
N ALA A 307 -7.44 20.25 35.96
CA ALA A 307 -7.97 20.83 34.73
C ALA A 307 -6.88 21.42 33.82
N ASN A 308 -5.68 21.67 34.37
CA ASN A 308 -4.54 22.26 33.66
C ASN A 308 -3.51 21.22 33.22
N GLN A 309 -3.83 19.92 33.28
CA GLN A 309 -2.98 18.81 32.81
C GLN A 309 -3.32 18.39 31.36
N GLY A 310 -3.87 19.31 30.57
CA GLY A 310 -4.14 19.13 29.13
C GLY A 310 -3.07 19.79 28.29
#